data_AF-K9D301-F1
#
_entry.id   AF-K9D301-F1
#
_cell.length_a   1.000
_cell.length_b   1.000
_cell.length_c   1.000
_cell.angle_alpha   90.00
_cell.angle_beta   90.00
_cell.angle_gamma   90.00
#
_symmetry.space_group_name_H-M   'P 1'
#
loop_
_entity.id
_entity.type
_entity.pdbx_description
1 polymer ?
#
loop_
_entity_poly.entity_id
_entity_poly.type
_entity_poly.pdbx_seq_one_letter_code
_entity_poly.pdbx_strand_id
1 'polypeptide(L)' 'MTSLSALRNKLCRFEHAYACAVQLRKATGRNQFVVRTGNPLQPFRVSETMPADDEHLLVRVA' A
#
# COMPACT_ATOMS: atom_id res chain seq x y z
N MET A 1 21.89 7.31 11.81
CA MET A 1 20.69 6.94 11.03
C MET A 1 20.32 8.12 10.15
N THR A 2 20.39 8.00 8.83
CA THR A 2 20.01 9.08 7.92
C THR A 2 18.50 9.29 7.99
N SER A 3 18.07 10.47 8.46
CA SER A 3 16.66 10.84 8.48
C SER A 3 16.15 10.92 7.03
N LEU A 4 15.16 10.08 6.70
CA LEU A 4 14.50 10.12 5.39
C LEU A 4 13.68 11.41 5.27
N SER A 5 13.45 11.88 4.03
CA SER A 5 12.66 13.08 3.77
C SER A 5 11.29 13.05 4.46
N ALA A 6 10.88 14.16 5.08
CA ALA A 6 9.58 14.30 5.71
C ALA A 6 8.42 14.06 4.72
N LEU A 7 8.56 14.48 3.46
CA LEU A 7 7.57 14.23 2.42
C LEU A 7 7.44 12.74 2.13
N ARG A 8 8.58 12.03 2.05
CA ARG A 8 8.59 10.58 1.89
C ARG A 8 7.86 9.91 3.06
N ASN A 9 8.14 10.31 4.30
CA ASN A 9 7.45 9.78 5.48
C ASN A 9 5.94 10.06 5.47
N LYS A 10 5.48 11.10 4.77
CA LYS A 10 4.05 11.37 4.56
C LYS A 10 3.47 10.47 3.47
N LEU A 11 4.12 10.37 2.31
CA LEU A 11 3.64 9.59 1.17
C LEU A 11 3.70 8.08 1.39
N CYS A 12 4.66 7.61 2.19
CA CYS A 12 4.81 6.20 2.55
C CYS A 12 3.93 5.77 3.73
N ARG A 13 2.85 6.51 4.05
CA ARG A 13 1.87 6.11 5.06
C ARG A 13 0.74 5.28 4.48
N PHE A 14 0.04 4.59 5.37
CA PHE A 14 -1.09 3.74 5.02
C PHE A 14 -2.21 4.51 4.29
N GLU A 15 -2.51 5.74 4.72
CA GLU A 15 -3.60 6.55 4.16
C GLU A 15 -3.38 6.84 2.68
N HIS A 16 -2.14 7.07 2.27
CA HIS A 16 -1.79 7.29 0.87
C HIS A 16 -1.87 5.99 0.05
N ALA A 17 -1.44 4.86 0.60
CA ALA A 17 -1.59 3.56 -0.05
C ALA A 17 -3.07 3.19 -0.22
N TYR A 18 -3.90 3.45 0.79
CA TYR A 18 -5.35 3.26 0.73
C TYR A 18 -6.01 4.17 -0.32
N ALA A 19 -5.67 5.46 -0.35
CA ALA A 19 -6.18 6.39 -1.35
C ALA A 19 -5.82 5.92 -2.78
N CYS A 20 -4.60 5.42 -2.99
CA CYS A 20 -4.19 4.83 -4.26
C CYS A 20 -5.01 3.58 -4.61
N ALA A 21 -5.22 2.67 -3.66
CA ALA A 21 -6.06 1.49 -3.85
C ALA A 21 -7.51 1.85 -4.23
N VAL A 22 -8.10 2.88 -3.61
CA VAL A 22 -9.44 3.36 -3.98
C VAL A 22 -9.46 3.91 -5.42
N GLN A 23 -8.45 4.69 -5.81
CA GLN A 23 -8.36 5.22 -7.18
C GLN A 23 -8.18 4.10 -8.22
N LEU A 24 -7.30 3.12 -7.93
CA LEU A 24 -7.08 1.97 -8.80
C LEU A 24 -8.32 1.10 -8.92
N ARG A 25 -9.07 0.85 -7.82
CA ARG A 25 -10.35 0.13 -7.87
C ARG A 25 -11.36 0.85 -8.75
N LYS A 26 -11.49 2.18 -8.61
CA LYS A 26 -12.38 3.00 -9.45
C LYS A 26 -12.01 2.96 -10.93
N ALA A 27 -10.71 2.97 -11.24
CA ALA A 27 -10.23 2.98 -12.62
C ALA A 27 -10.32 1.62 -13.31
N THR A 28 -10.06 0.53 -12.57
CA THR A 28 -9.91 -0.82 -13.15
C THR A 28 -11.11 -1.73 -12.90
N GLY A 29 -11.95 -1.42 -11.90
CA GLY A 29 -12.98 -2.33 -11.40
C GLY A 29 -12.43 -3.61 -10.75
N ARG A 30 -11.11 -3.72 -10.53
CA ARG A 30 -10.43 -4.88 -9.92
C ARG A 30 -10.14 -4.63 -8.45
N ASN A 31 -10.19 -5.70 -7.65
CA ASN A 31 -9.92 -5.62 -6.22
C ASN A 31 -8.50 -5.13 -6.01
N GLN A 32 -8.31 -4.31 -4.98
CA GLN A 32 -6.99 -3.75 -4.63
C GLN A 32 -6.66 -4.14 -3.20
N PHE A 33 -5.44 -4.63 -3.01
CA PHE A 33 -4.94 -5.16 -1.74
C PHE A 33 -3.79 -4.29 -1.26
N VAL A 34 -3.94 -3.69 -0.07
CA VAL A 34 -2.86 -2.93 0.57
C VAL A 34 -2.11 -3.87 1.51
N VAL A 35 -0.81 -4.03 1.26
CA VAL A 35 0.06 -4.97 1.98
C VAL A 35 1.18 -4.21 2.68
N ARG A 36 1.45 -4.54 3.95
CA ARG A 36 2.65 -4.07 4.66
C ARG A 36 3.83 -4.96 4.29
N THR A 37 4.94 -4.35 3.87
CA THR A 37 6.07 -5.08 3.26
C THR A 37 7.22 -5.38 4.21
N GLY A 38 7.27 -4.73 5.38
CA GLY A 38 8.44 -4.75 6.26
C GLY A 38 9.66 -3.97 5.76
N ASN A 39 9.67 -3.52 4.49
CA ASN A 39 10.73 -2.71 3.92
C ASN A 39 10.57 -1.23 4.35
N PRO A 40 11.52 -0.64 5.10
CA PRO A 40 11.44 0.77 5.51
C PRO A 40 11.40 1.74 4.32
N LEU A 41 11.92 1.33 3.16
CA LEU A 41 11.93 2.10 1.92
C LEU A 41 10.60 2.02 1.15
N GLN A 42 9.80 0.97 1.35
CA GLN A 42 8.48 0.84 0.73
C GLN A 42 7.51 0.19 1.72
N PRO A 43 7.12 0.88 2.81
CA PRO A 43 6.41 0.23 3.92
C PRO A 43 5.07 -0.40 3.52
N PHE A 44 4.45 0.14 2.47
CA PHE A 44 3.19 -0.33 1.91
C PHE A 44 3.31 -0.51 0.40
N ARG A 45 2.61 -1.50 -0.14
CA ARG A 45 2.36 -1.64 -1.57
C ARG A 45 0.88 -1.88 -1.82
N VAL A 46 0.43 -1.56 -3.04
CA VAL A 46 -0.89 -1.91 -3.54
C VAL A 46 -0.72 -2.95 -4.64
N SER A 47 -1.53 -4.00 -4.61
CA SER A 47 -1.52 -5.08 -5.58
C SER A 47 -2.94 -5.39 -6.03
N GLU A 48 -3.11 -5.75 -7.30
CA GLU A 48 -4.38 -6.28 -7.83
C GLU A 48 -4.53 -7.78 -7.55
N THR A 49 -3.40 -8.44 -7.28
CA THR A 49 -3.33 -9.87 -6.95
C THR A 49 -3.47 -10.04 -5.46
N MET A 50 -4.31 -11.00 -5.07
CA MET A 50 -4.41 -11.46 -3.68
C MET A 50 -3.00 -11.81 -3.18
N PRO A 51 -2.54 -11.21 -2.08
CA PRO A 51 -1.23 -11.52 -1.52
C PRO A 51 -1.20 -12.96 -1.00
N ALA A 52 0.00 -13.54 -0.92
CA ALA A 52 0.19 -14.87 -0.33
C ALA A 52 -0.11 -14.85 1.19
N ASP A 53 -0.38 -16.03 1.77
CA ASP A 53 -0.81 -16.15 3.19
C ASP A 53 0.23 -15.64 4.20
N ASP A 54 1.51 -15.59 3.83
CA ASP A 54 2.61 -15.08 4.65
C ASP A 54 2.80 -13.56 4.56
N GLU A 55 2.08 -12.89 3.66
CA GLU A 55 2.12 -11.45 3.52
C GLU A 55 1.13 -10.74 4.45
N HIS A 56 1.54 -9.59 4.99
CA HIS A 56 0.72 -8.83 5.92
C HIS A 56 -0.30 -7.96 5.18
N LEU A 57 -1.42 -8.57 4.76
CA LEU A 57 -2.58 -7.88 4.20
C LEU A 57 -3.22 -6.99 5.27
N LEU A 58 -3.39 -5.70 4.96
CA LEU A 58 -4.03 -4.74 5.85
C LEU A 58 -5.48 -4.48 5.47
N VAL A 59 -5.76 -4.33 4.17
CA VAL A 59 -7.10 -4.03 3.68
C VAL A 59 -7.29 -4.49 2.24
N ARG A 60 -8.49 -4.96 1.94
CA ARG A 60 -9.01 -5.19 0.58
C ARG A 60 -10.01 -4.10 0.23
N VAL A 61 -9.81 -3.43 -0.89
CA VAL A 61 -10.77 -2.51 -1.50
C VAL A 61 -11.48 -3.26 -2.63
N ALA A 62 -12.80 -3.40 -2.50
CA ALA A 62 -13.70 -4.04 -3.45
C ALA A 62 -14.82 -3.06 -3.85
#